data_AF-A0A928TRQ0-F1
#
_entry.id   AF-A0A928TRQ0-F1
#
_cell.length_a   1.000
_cell.length_b   1.000
_cell.length_c   1.000
_cell.angle_alpha   90.00
_cell.angle_beta   90.00
_cell.angle_gamma   90.00
#
_symmetry.space_group_name_H-M   'P 1'
#
loop_
_entity.id
_entity.type
_entity.pdbx_description
1 polymer ?
#
loop_
_entity_poly.entity_id
_entity_poly.type
_entity_poly.pdbx_seq_one_letter_code
_entity_poly.pdbx_strand_id
1 'polypeptide(L)'
;MKYLLIIFGLVLVGAGCVRTDGETPEAVVLNTNAQTIPASDTTLVLRGRNLNAIPSSVFIRTDLTMLDLSGNALTGAPQAEIGRLLNLVELNLSNNQLTGLPAELGRLKQLQVLDVSNNRLTGLPLELGELTQLRILDISGNPYSMQDLDQIASKLTGTDIRR
;
A
#
# COMPACT_ATOMS: atom_id res chain seq x y z
N MET A 1 -25.25 -23.27 18.56
CA MET A 1 -25.08 -23.14 17.09
C MET A 1 -26.19 -22.28 16.53
N LYS A 2 -25.85 -21.10 15.98
CA LYS A 2 -26.59 -20.30 14.98
C LYS A 2 -26.04 -18.88 15.03
N TYR A 3 -25.18 -18.52 14.06
CA TYR A 3 -24.86 -17.12 13.78
C TYR A 3 -25.92 -16.57 12.82
N LEU A 4 -26.29 -15.32 13.08
CA LEU A 4 -27.39 -14.55 12.54
C LEU A 4 -26.92 -13.70 11.35
N LEU A 5 -27.60 -13.88 10.22
CA LEU A 5 -27.76 -13.02 9.04
C LEU A 5 -26.94 -11.71 8.95
N ILE A 6 -26.05 -11.63 7.94
CA ILE A 6 -25.57 -10.36 7.36
C ILE A 6 -26.45 -10.04 6.16
N ILE A 7 -27.03 -8.85 6.15
CA ILE A 7 -27.91 -8.33 5.09
C ILE A 7 -27.08 -7.96 3.85
N PHE A 8 -27.51 -8.46 2.69
CA PHE A 8 -27.00 -8.15 1.36
C PHE A 8 -27.38 -6.71 0.95
N GLY A 9 -26.38 -5.92 0.54
CA GLY A 9 -26.55 -4.64 -0.15
C GLY A 9 -26.19 -4.80 -1.63
N LEU A 10 -27.23 -4.74 -2.47
CA LEU A 10 -27.29 -4.73 -3.93
C LEU A 10 -26.11 -4.06 -4.67
N VAL A 11 -25.59 -4.73 -5.70
CA VAL A 11 -25.03 -4.06 -6.90
C VAL A 11 -25.73 -4.65 -8.11
N LEU A 12 -26.56 -3.84 -8.78
CA LEU A 12 -27.10 -4.13 -10.10
C LEU A 12 -25.93 -4.09 -11.10
N VAL A 13 -25.69 -5.19 -11.81
CA VAL A 13 -24.97 -5.14 -13.09
C VAL A 13 -25.93 -5.67 -14.16
N GLY A 14 -26.11 -4.86 -15.21
CA GLY A 14 -27.04 -5.13 -16.30
C GLY A 14 -26.68 -6.40 -17.08
N ALA A 15 -27.75 -7.08 -17.51
CA ALA A 15 -27.86 -8.04 -18.61
C ALA A 15 -26.75 -9.08 -18.77
N GLY A 16 -26.86 -10.16 -17.99
CA GLY A 16 -26.16 -11.43 -18.22
C GLY A 16 -26.55 -12.44 -17.16
N CYS A 17 -27.61 -13.20 -17.41
CA CYS A 17 -28.09 -14.23 -16.49
C CYS A 17 -27.03 -15.34 -16.39
N VAL A 18 -26.41 -15.52 -15.22
CA VAL A 18 -25.64 -16.74 -14.92
C VAL A 18 -26.30 -17.42 -13.73
N ARG A 19 -26.75 -18.63 -13.99
CA ARG A 19 -27.39 -19.55 -13.06
C ARG A 19 -26.34 -20.00 -12.03
N THR A 20 -26.59 -19.75 -10.74
CA THR A 20 -25.67 -20.17 -9.67
C THR A 20 -26.08 -21.56 -9.18
N ASP A 21 -25.45 -22.58 -9.74
CA ASP A 21 -25.52 -23.94 -9.21
C ASP A 21 -24.33 -24.15 -8.25
N GLY A 22 -24.50 -23.79 -6.97
CA GLY A 22 -23.85 -24.49 -5.86
C GLY A 22 -22.33 -24.40 -5.64
N GLU A 23 -21.64 -23.30 -6.00
CA GLU A 23 -20.22 -23.12 -5.63
C GLU A 23 -20.04 -22.42 -4.27
N THR A 24 -19.14 -22.99 -3.47
CA THR A 24 -18.65 -22.53 -2.15
C THR A 24 -18.02 -21.13 -2.20
N PRO A 25 -17.84 -20.41 -1.07
CA PRO A 25 -17.31 -19.05 -1.08
C PRO A 25 -15.79 -19.07 -1.33
N GLU A 26 -15.39 -19.34 -2.57
CA GLU A 26 -14.04 -19.11 -3.04
C GLU A 26 -13.82 -17.61 -3.27
N ALA A 27 -12.66 -17.17 -2.79
CA ALA A 27 -11.96 -15.92 -3.05
C ALA A 27 -12.61 -14.99 -4.08
N VAL A 28 -12.87 -13.74 -3.66
CA VAL A 28 -13.12 -12.61 -4.57
C VAL A 28 -11.89 -12.46 -5.48
N VAL A 29 -12.01 -13.02 -6.68
CA VAL A 29 -11.00 -12.97 -7.74
C VAL A 29 -10.92 -11.53 -8.27
N LEU A 30 -9.89 -10.79 -7.87
CA LEU A 30 -9.51 -9.53 -8.54
C LEU A 30 -8.63 -9.82 -9.75
N ASN A 31 -9.19 -10.51 -10.76
CA ASN A 31 -8.59 -10.61 -12.09
C ASN A 31 -9.30 -9.64 -13.03
N THR A 32 -8.59 -8.66 -13.57
CA THR A 32 -8.76 -8.30 -14.99
C THR A 32 -7.42 -7.89 -15.59
N ASN A 33 -6.76 -8.92 -16.16
CA ASN A 33 -5.96 -8.89 -17.38
C ASN A 33 -4.42 -8.73 -17.27
N ALA A 34 -3.77 -9.89 -17.55
CA ALA A 34 -2.42 -10.11 -18.08
C ALA A 34 -1.21 -9.97 -17.15
N GLN A 35 -1.07 -10.90 -16.20
CA GLN A 35 0.21 -11.56 -15.88
C GLN A 35 -0.08 -12.86 -15.12
N THR A 36 0.51 -13.96 -15.56
CA THR A 36 0.42 -15.28 -14.93
C THR A 36 0.89 -15.17 -13.48
N ILE A 37 0.00 -15.36 -12.50
CA ILE A 37 0.35 -15.34 -11.09
C ILE A 37 0.84 -16.75 -10.71
N PRO A 38 2.15 -16.95 -10.44
CA PRO A 38 2.62 -18.24 -9.92
C PRO A 38 2.20 -18.42 -8.47
N ALA A 39 2.12 -19.68 -8.03
CA ALA A 39 1.43 -20.20 -6.84
C ALA A 39 1.94 -19.76 -5.44
N SER A 40 2.55 -18.57 -5.31
CA SER A 40 3.17 -18.03 -4.09
C SER A 40 3.02 -16.50 -4.00
N ASP A 41 1.81 -15.99 -4.21
CA ASP A 41 1.57 -14.56 -4.50
C ASP A 41 1.63 -13.65 -3.26
N THR A 42 2.85 -13.34 -2.82
CA THR A 42 3.17 -12.33 -1.80
C THR A 42 3.15 -10.90 -2.36
N THR A 43 2.65 -10.73 -3.58
CA THR A 43 2.50 -9.44 -4.25
C THR A 43 1.04 -9.03 -4.25
N LEU A 44 0.76 -7.75 -3.97
CA LEU A 44 -0.57 -7.19 -4.06
C LEU A 44 -0.53 -5.88 -4.85
N VAL A 45 -1.19 -5.85 -6.01
CA VAL A 45 -1.28 -4.68 -6.87
C VAL A 45 -2.70 -4.15 -6.89
N LEU A 46 -2.89 -2.97 -6.31
CA LEU A 46 -4.14 -2.21 -6.21
C LEU A 46 -4.03 -0.84 -6.90
N ARG A 47 -3.17 -0.74 -7.92
CA ARG A 47 -2.94 0.49 -8.67
C ARG A 47 -4.20 0.97 -9.41
N GLY A 48 -4.47 2.27 -9.39
CA GLY A 48 -5.51 2.87 -10.24
C GLY A 48 -6.95 2.55 -9.84
N ARG A 49 -7.20 2.16 -8.59
CA ARG A 49 -8.51 1.67 -8.12
C ARG A 49 -9.40 2.73 -7.46
N ASN A 50 -9.01 4.00 -7.52
CA ASN A 50 -9.71 5.13 -6.92
C ASN A 50 -9.98 4.94 -5.41
N LEU A 51 -9.04 4.29 -4.70
CA LEU A 51 -9.13 4.09 -3.26
C LEU A 51 -8.89 5.41 -2.52
N ASN A 52 -9.78 5.76 -1.58
CA ASN A 52 -9.59 6.92 -0.69
C ASN A 52 -8.88 6.54 0.62
N ALA A 53 -8.83 5.25 0.95
CA ALA A 53 -8.12 4.69 2.09
C ALA A 53 -7.66 3.26 1.78
N ILE A 54 -6.63 2.78 2.50
CA ILE A 54 -6.16 1.40 2.34
C ILE A 54 -7.15 0.46 3.06
N PRO A 55 -7.75 -0.53 2.38
CA PRO A 55 -8.67 -1.47 3.03
C PRO A 55 -7.97 -2.24 4.14
N SER A 56 -8.63 -2.43 5.29
CA SER A 56 -8.04 -3.12 6.45
C SER A 56 -7.61 -4.57 6.14
N SER A 57 -8.20 -5.20 5.11
CA SER A 57 -7.82 -6.52 4.62
C SER A 57 -6.40 -6.58 4.06
N VAL A 58 -5.78 -5.45 3.70
CA VAL A 58 -4.37 -5.41 3.30
C VAL A 58 -3.47 -5.69 4.51
N PHE A 59 -3.81 -5.16 5.69
CA PHE A 59 -2.95 -5.26 6.88
C PHE A 59 -2.94 -6.64 7.55
N ILE A 60 -3.84 -7.54 7.15
CA ILE A 60 -3.83 -8.93 7.61
C ILE A 60 -2.90 -9.82 6.76
N ARG A 61 -2.49 -9.35 5.57
CA ARG A 61 -1.57 -10.05 4.67
C ARG A 61 -0.12 -9.82 5.08
N THR A 62 0.28 -10.37 6.23
CA THR A 62 1.66 -10.24 6.75
C THR A 62 2.69 -11.01 5.93
N ASP A 63 2.24 -11.80 4.96
CA ASP A 63 3.05 -12.50 3.97
C ASP A 63 3.49 -11.61 2.80
N LEU A 64 2.94 -10.38 2.66
CA LEU A 64 3.28 -9.51 1.53
C LEU A 64 4.76 -9.10 1.54
N THR A 65 5.35 -9.23 0.36
CA THR A 65 6.69 -8.73 0.02
C THR A 65 6.61 -7.50 -0.88
N MET A 66 5.53 -7.35 -1.65
CA MET A 66 5.31 -6.20 -2.52
C MET A 66 3.87 -5.70 -2.41
N LEU A 67 3.72 -4.39 -2.24
CA LEU A 67 2.43 -3.72 -2.20
C LEU A 67 2.46 -2.47 -3.09
N ASP A 68 1.68 -2.51 -4.17
CA ASP A 68 1.50 -1.38 -5.07
C ASP A 68 0.09 -0.78 -4.88
N LEU A 69 0.06 0.44 -4.37
CA LEU A 69 -1.13 1.27 -4.14
C LEU A 69 -1.09 2.56 -4.98
N SER A 70 -0.26 2.60 -6.03
CA SER A 70 -0.05 3.80 -6.83
C SER A 70 -1.29 4.25 -7.60
N GLY A 71 -1.38 5.54 -7.92
CA GLY A 71 -2.45 6.06 -8.77
C GLY A 71 -3.86 5.94 -8.16
N ASN A 72 -3.97 6.05 -6.84
CA ASN A 72 -5.25 6.07 -6.12
C ASN A 72 -5.57 7.50 -5.64
N ALA A 73 -6.60 7.63 -4.81
CA ALA A 73 -7.00 8.88 -4.19
C ALA A 73 -6.73 8.87 -2.67
N LEU A 74 -5.69 8.16 -2.22
CA LEU A 74 -5.35 8.05 -0.80
C LEU A 74 -4.99 9.43 -0.26
N THR A 75 -5.61 9.83 0.85
CA THR A 75 -5.40 11.14 1.49
C THR A 75 -4.84 10.99 2.90
N GLY A 76 -4.28 12.07 3.45
CA GLY A 76 -3.77 12.05 4.83
C GLY A 76 -2.48 11.23 4.93
N ALA A 77 -2.32 10.53 6.05
CA ALA A 77 -1.29 9.51 6.21
C ALA A 77 -1.91 8.11 6.13
N PRO A 78 -1.21 7.11 5.55
CA PRO A 78 -1.61 5.71 5.66
C PRO A 78 -1.85 5.29 7.12
N GLN A 79 -2.74 4.31 7.34
CA GLN A 79 -3.02 3.84 8.70
C GLN A 79 -1.78 3.18 9.34
N ALA A 80 -1.65 3.30 10.66
CA ALA A 80 -0.52 2.78 11.45
C ALA A 80 -0.30 1.26 11.27
N GLU A 81 -1.35 0.53 10.93
CA GLU A 81 -1.33 -0.90 10.65
C GLU A 81 -0.43 -1.29 9.48
N ILE A 82 -0.01 -0.33 8.63
CA ILE A 82 1.02 -0.58 7.61
C ILE A 82 2.30 -1.16 8.24
N GLY A 83 2.62 -0.79 9.48
CA GLY A 83 3.75 -1.32 10.25
C GLY A 83 3.63 -2.81 10.65
N ARG A 84 2.53 -3.48 10.30
CA ARG A 84 2.36 -4.95 10.49
C ARG A 84 2.92 -5.75 9.32
N LEU A 85 3.19 -5.12 8.17
CA LEU A 85 3.67 -5.79 6.95
C LEU A 85 5.18 -6.03 7.00
N LEU A 86 5.66 -6.75 8.02
CA LEU A 86 7.09 -6.85 8.35
C LEU A 86 7.97 -7.54 7.29
N ASN A 87 7.36 -8.23 6.33
CA ASN A 87 8.04 -8.89 5.20
C ASN A 87 8.09 -8.01 3.94
N LEU A 88 7.56 -6.79 3.99
CA LEU A 88 7.46 -5.93 2.83
C LEU A 88 8.85 -5.44 2.41
N VAL A 89 9.17 -5.67 1.14
CA VAL A 89 10.42 -5.28 0.47
C VAL A 89 10.18 -4.06 -0.42
N GLU A 90 9.02 -3.98 -1.05
CA GLU A 90 8.65 -2.86 -1.92
C GLU A 90 7.26 -2.31 -1.57
N LEU A 91 7.19 -0.99 -1.38
CA LEU A 91 5.97 -0.25 -1.15
C LEU A 91 5.89 0.92 -2.14
N ASN A 92 4.88 0.87 -3.01
CA ASN A 92 4.58 1.97 -3.93
C ASN A 92 3.28 2.67 -3.52
N LEU A 93 3.39 3.93 -3.13
CA LEU A 93 2.31 4.86 -2.78
C LEU A 93 2.30 6.08 -3.70
N SER A 94 3.04 6.04 -4.81
CA SER A 94 3.15 7.16 -5.74
C SER A 94 1.82 7.58 -6.34
N ASN A 95 1.72 8.83 -6.80
CA ASN A 95 0.54 9.34 -7.50
C ASN A 95 -0.74 9.20 -6.65
N ASN A 96 -0.68 9.70 -5.42
CA ASN A 96 -1.80 9.78 -4.48
C ASN A 96 -1.94 11.23 -3.96
N GLN A 97 -2.70 11.44 -2.88
CA GLN A 97 -2.91 12.75 -2.25
C GLN A 97 -2.46 12.74 -0.78
N LEU A 98 -1.44 11.94 -0.46
CA LEU A 98 -0.93 11.80 0.90
C LEU A 98 -0.32 13.12 1.38
N THR A 99 -0.65 13.53 2.60
CA THR A 99 -0.11 14.74 3.24
C THR A 99 0.93 14.41 4.31
N GLY A 100 1.04 13.15 4.70
CA GLY A 100 2.05 12.67 5.64
C GLY A 100 2.25 11.16 5.53
N LEU A 101 3.16 10.63 6.35
CA LEU A 101 3.43 9.20 6.48
C LEU A 101 3.40 8.81 7.96
N PRO A 102 2.92 7.61 8.32
CA PRO A 102 2.91 7.15 9.70
C PRO A 102 4.32 6.79 10.17
N ALA A 103 4.61 7.05 11.46
CA ALA A 103 5.87 6.67 12.11
C ALA A 103 6.10 5.15 12.05
N GLU A 104 5.03 4.36 12.01
CA GLU A 104 5.06 2.91 11.95
C GLU A 104 5.73 2.35 10.68
N LEU A 105 5.93 3.15 9.62
CA LEU A 105 6.77 2.75 8.50
C LEU A 105 8.18 2.39 8.94
N GLY A 106 8.72 3.03 9.98
CA GLY A 106 10.04 2.71 10.53
C GLY A 106 10.19 1.25 10.97
N ARG A 107 9.08 0.52 11.21
CA ARG A 107 9.09 -0.90 11.58
C ARG A 107 9.41 -1.84 10.43
N LEU A 108 9.31 -1.40 9.18
CA LEU A 108 9.47 -2.23 7.98
C LEU A 108 10.95 -2.46 7.64
N LYS A 109 11.67 -3.18 8.52
CA LYS A 109 13.13 -3.34 8.41
C LYS A 109 13.61 -4.07 7.15
N GLN A 110 12.73 -4.75 6.42
CA GLN A 110 13.03 -5.42 5.15
C GLN A 110 12.80 -4.53 3.92
N LEU A 111 12.22 -3.34 4.10
CA LEU A 111 11.86 -2.44 3.01
C LEU A 111 13.11 -1.92 2.31
N GLN A 112 13.19 -2.16 1.00
CA GLN A 112 14.28 -1.73 0.13
C GLN A 112 13.87 -0.59 -0.78
N VAL A 113 12.60 -0.55 -1.18
CA VAL A 113 12.06 0.47 -2.08
C VAL A 113 10.82 1.08 -1.46
N LEU A 114 10.86 2.40 -1.27
CA LEU A 114 9.71 3.21 -0.88
C LEU A 114 9.52 4.31 -1.93
N ASP A 115 8.43 4.23 -2.69
CA ASP A 115 8.04 5.28 -3.63
C ASP A 115 6.81 6.00 -3.10
N VAL A 116 6.97 7.27 -2.75
CA VAL A 116 5.91 8.18 -2.32
C VAL A 116 5.86 9.41 -3.24
N SER A 117 6.42 9.31 -4.44
CA SER A 117 6.48 10.41 -5.40
C SER A 117 5.08 10.89 -5.81
N ASN A 118 4.97 12.14 -6.27
CA ASN A 118 3.74 12.74 -6.76
C ASN A 118 2.59 12.63 -5.73
N ASN A 119 2.86 13.14 -4.52
CA ASN A 119 1.90 13.26 -3.42
C ASN A 119 1.86 14.72 -2.93
N ARG A 120 1.31 14.97 -1.74
CA ARG A 120 1.24 16.30 -1.09
C ARG A 120 1.99 16.33 0.23
N LEU A 121 3.06 15.53 0.35
CA LEU A 121 3.85 15.42 1.58
C LEU A 121 4.54 16.75 1.88
N THR A 122 4.29 17.30 3.08
CA THR A 122 4.95 18.53 3.55
C THR A 122 6.18 18.24 4.41
N GLY A 123 6.29 17.02 4.93
CA GLY A 123 7.39 16.54 5.76
C GLY A 123 7.41 15.01 5.83
N LEU A 124 8.47 14.48 6.45
CA LEU A 124 8.70 13.04 6.59
C LEU A 124 8.92 12.68 8.06
N PRO A 125 8.40 11.52 8.54
CA PRO A 125 8.63 11.09 9.91
C PRO A 125 10.09 10.70 10.13
N LEU A 126 10.64 11.01 11.30
CA LEU A 126 12.03 10.71 11.67
C LEU A 126 12.33 9.21 11.65
N GLU A 127 11.28 8.41 11.87
CA GLU A 127 11.28 6.96 11.89
C GLU A 127 11.60 6.34 10.53
N LEU A 128 11.48 7.08 9.41
CA LEU A 128 12.02 6.59 8.13
C LEU A 128 13.52 6.31 8.22
N GLY A 129 14.25 7.06 9.06
CA GLY A 129 15.67 6.81 9.33
C GLY A 129 15.95 5.47 10.00
N GLU A 130 14.93 4.73 10.43
CA GLU A 130 15.11 3.38 10.97
C GLU A 130 14.98 2.25 9.92
N LEU A 131 14.72 2.59 8.65
CA LEU A 131 14.63 1.66 7.53
C LEU A 131 16.04 1.25 7.08
N THR A 132 16.67 0.35 7.84
CA THR A 132 18.10 -0.01 7.67
C THR A 132 18.45 -0.74 6.36
N GLN A 133 17.45 -1.21 5.60
CA GLN A 133 17.64 -1.86 4.30
C GLN A 133 17.19 -0.98 3.12
N LEU A 134 16.78 0.26 3.36
CA LEU A 134 16.24 1.13 2.33
C LEU A 134 17.33 1.51 1.32
N ARG A 135 17.10 1.17 0.06
CA ARG A 135 18.00 1.46 -1.06
C ARG A 135 17.50 2.60 -1.91
N ILE A 136 16.19 2.70 -2.08
CA ILE A 136 15.55 3.73 -2.88
C ILE A 136 14.43 4.37 -2.06
N LEU A 137 14.50 5.69 -1.94
CA LEU A 137 13.42 6.54 -1.44
C LEU A 137 13.08 7.56 -2.51
N ASP A 138 11.92 7.42 -3.15
CA ASP A 138 11.44 8.41 -4.12
C ASP A 138 10.39 9.31 -3.48
N ILE A 139 10.74 10.59 -3.35
CA ILE A 139 9.89 11.65 -2.79
C ILE A 139 9.63 12.74 -3.82
N SER A 140 10.03 12.53 -5.09
CA SER A 140 9.91 13.53 -6.14
C SER A 140 8.47 13.99 -6.34
N GLY A 141 8.29 15.26 -6.75
CA GLY A 141 6.94 15.80 -6.98
C GLY A 141 6.08 15.96 -5.71
N ASN A 142 6.71 16.17 -4.55
CA ASN A 142 6.03 16.53 -3.28
C ASN A 142 6.45 17.93 -2.80
N PRO A 143 5.55 18.69 -2.14
CA PRO A 143 5.86 20.01 -1.59
C PRO A 143 6.57 19.93 -0.21
N TYR A 144 7.59 19.08 -0.06
CA TYR A 144 8.29 18.88 1.22
C TYR A 144 9.25 20.04 1.54
N SER A 145 9.44 20.31 2.84
CA SER A 145 10.52 21.19 3.30
C SER A 145 11.87 20.46 3.27
N MET A 146 12.91 21.07 2.69
CA MET A 146 14.28 20.53 2.70
C MET A 146 14.81 20.31 4.13
N GLN A 147 14.33 21.09 5.11
CA GLN A 147 14.75 20.98 6.50
C GLN A 147 14.38 19.63 7.16
N ASP A 148 13.28 19.02 6.73
CA ASP A 148 12.84 17.72 7.27
C ASP A 148 13.68 16.57 6.70
N LEU A 149 14.13 16.71 5.44
CA LEU A 149 15.01 15.74 4.81
C LEU A 149 16.37 15.68 5.46
N ASP A 150 16.96 16.83 5.80
CA ASP A 150 18.30 16.87 6.40
C ASP A 150 18.37 16.10 7.73
N GLN A 151 17.26 16.06 8.48
CA GLN A 151 17.17 15.32 9.75
C GLN A 151 17.23 13.80 9.55
N ILE A 152 16.61 13.27 8.50
CA ILE A 152 16.58 11.82 8.23
C ILE A 152 17.66 11.34 7.28
N ALA A 153 18.16 12.21 6.40
CA ALA A 153 19.18 11.86 5.40
C ALA A 153 20.47 11.36 6.05
N SER A 154 20.83 11.88 7.23
CA SER A 154 21.97 11.41 8.03
C SER A 154 21.83 9.95 8.50
N LYS A 155 20.61 9.43 8.59
CA LYS A 155 20.31 8.04 9.00
C LYS A 155 20.13 7.10 7.81
N LEU A 156 19.78 7.63 6.64
CA LEU A 156 19.61 6.90 5.38
C LEU A 156 20.90 6.86 4.55
N THR A 157 22.02 6.52 5.21
CA THR A 157 23.33 6.49 4.53
C THR A 157 23.37 5.36 3.49
N GLY A 158 23.69 5.69 2.25
CA GLY A 158 23.71 4.74 1.13
C GLY A 158 22.34 4.51 0.45
N THR A 159 21.29 5.20 0.88
CA THR A 159 20.00 5.24 0.17
C THR A 159 20.06 6.25 -0.99
N ASP A 160 19.59 5.84 -2.17
CA ASP A 160 19.30 6.72 -3.30
C ASP A 160 18.00 7.49 -3.01
N ILE A 161 18.12 8.78 -2.68
CA ILE A 161 16.98 9.66 -2.41
C ILE A 161 16.69 10.49 -3.65
N ARG A 162 15.55 10.22 -4.30
CA ARG A 162 15.09 10.92 -5.51
C ARG A 162 14.14 12.05 -5.13
N ARG A 163 14.33 13.23 -5.74
CA ARG A 163 13.79 14.51 -5.27
C ARG A 163 13.06 15.28 -6.34
#